data_AF-A0A096BG30-F1
#
_entry.id   AF-A0A096BG30-F1
#
_cell.length_a   1.000
_cell.length_b   1.000
_cell.length_c   1.000
_cell.angle_alpha   90.00
_cell.angle_beta   90.00
_cell.angle_gamma   90.00
#
_symmetry.space_group_name_H-M   'P 1'
#
loop_
_entity.id
_entity.type
_entity.pdbx_description
1 polymer ?
#
loop_
_entity_poly.entity_id
_entity_poly.type
_entity_poly.pdbx_seq_one_letter_code
_entity_poly.pdbx_strand_id
1 'polypeptide(L)' 'MNLAKSIINELKEICNLYMVFLIVFIGLFTYFVDGTHLKVKGNIKESNLAKIIGIVYIVGAPLFYILSRIL' A
#
# COMPACT_ATOMS: atom_id res chain seq x y z
N MET A 1 12.65 -21.04 19.67
CA MET A 1 12.57 -19.97 18.64
C MET A 1 11.46 -19.00 19.09
N ASN A 2 11.76 -17.73 19.34
CA ASN A 2 10.77 -16.78 19.87
C ASN A 2 9.63 -16.58 18.85
N LEU A 3 8.38 -16.67 19.31
CA LEU A 3 7.16 -16.53 18.50
C LEU A 3 7.20 -15.31 17.56
N ALA A 4 7.65 -14.17 18.07
CA ALA A 4 7.80 -12.93 17.31
C ALA A 4 8.70 -13.09 16.06
N LYS A 5 9.77 -13.88 16.15
CA LYS A 5 10.71 -14.11 15.05
C LYS A 5 10.08 -14.99 13.95
N SER A 6 9.22 -15.92 14.34
CA SER A 6 8.48 -16.78 13.39
C SER A 6 7.47 -15.97 12.58
N ILE A 7 6.71 -15.10 13.25
CA ILE A 7 5.72 -14.23 12.60
C ILE A 7 6.39 -13.26 11.62
N ILE A 8 7.54 -12.70 11.98
CA ILE A 8 8.28 -11.78 11.10
C ILE A 8 8.77 -12.50 9.83
N ASN A 9 9.25 -13.74 9.93
CA ASN A 9 9.70 -14.50 8.76
C ASN A 9 8.55 -14.83 7.80
N GLU A 10 7.41 -15.28 8.32
CA GLU A 10 6.20 -15.51 7.52
C GLU A 10 5.74 -14.25 6.78
N LEU A 11 5.74 -13.09 7.48
CA LEU A 11 5.39 -11.81 6.88
C LEU A 11 6.36 -11.39 5.77
N LYS A 12 7.66 -11.67 5.91
CA LYS A 12 8.67 -11.39 4.87
C LYS A 12 8.46 -12.22 3.60
N GLU A 13 8.04 -13.48 3.72
CA GLU A 13 7.77 -14.32 2.55
C GLU A 13 6.52 -13.86 1.79
N ILE A 14 5.48 -13.44 2.52
CA ILE A 14 4.26 -12.90 1.92
C ILE A 14 4.52 -11.54 1.25
N CYS A 15 5.32 -10.67 1.87
CA CYS A 15 5.77 -9.40 1.29
C CYS A 15 6.87 -9.60 0.24
N ASN A 16 6.63 -10.46 -0.74
CA ASN A 16 7.48 -10.59 -1.90
C ASN A 16 7.29 -9.43 -2.89
N LEU A 17 8.17 -9.34 -3.89
CA LEU A 17 8.16 -8.25 -4.86
C LEU A 17 6.83 -8.16 -5.64
N TYR A 18 6.18 -9.30 -5.93
CA TYR A 18 4.87 -9.32 -6.61
C TYR A 18 3.79 -8.68 -5.74
N MET A 19 3.77 -8.96 -4.45
CA MET A 19 2.84 -8.35 -3.49
C MET A 19 3.03 -6.82 -3.44
N VAL A 20 4.28 -6.36 -3.45
CA VAL A 20 4.60 -4.92 -3.49
C VAL A 20 4.06 -4.28 -4.76
N PHE A 21 4.33 -4.87 -5.92
CA PHE A 21 3.79 -4.34 -7.19
C PHE A 21 2.26 -4.31 -7.20
N LEU A 22 1.61 -5.35 -6.68
CA LEU A 22 0.16 -5.39 -6.55
C LEU A 22 -0.37 -4.23 -5.69
N ILE A 23 0.22 -4.01 -4.50
CA ILE A 23 -0.21 -2.93 -3.60
C ILE A 23 0.03 -1.55 -4.24
N VAL A 24 1.18 -1.36 -4.90
CA VAL A 24 1.45 -0.11 -5.64
C VAL A 24 0.41 0.10 -6.74
N PHE A 25 0.04 -0.95 -7.47
CA PHE A 25 -0.96 -0.86 -8.53
C PHE A 25 -2.35 -0.52 -7.98
N ILE A 26 -2.74 -1.13 -6.85
CA ILE A 26 -3.96 -0.76 -6.11
C ILE A 26 -3.88 0.71 -5.69
N GLY A 27 -2.74 1.17 -5.16
CA GLY A 27 -2.52 2.56 -4.77
C GLY A 27 -2.68 3.55 -5.93
N LEU A 28 -2.16 3.21 -7.11
CA LEU A 28 -2.35 3.98 -8.34
C LEU A 28 -3.82 4.04 -8.75
N PHE A 29 -4.52 2.90 -8.72
CA PHE A 29 -5.96 2.84 -9.00
C PHE A 29 -6.78 3.69 -8.02
N THR A 30 -6.54 3.56 -6.71
CA THR A 30 -7.24 4.36 -5.70
C THR A 30 -6.95 5.86 -5.86
N TYR A 31 -5.71 6.23 -6.20
CA TYR A 31 -5.35 7.63 -6.41
C TYR A 31 -6.02 8.23 -7.66
N PHE A 32 -5.88 7.56 -8.80
CA PHE A 32 -6.29 8.10 -10.10
C PHE A 32 -7.74 7.80 -10.44
N VAL A 33 -8.20 6.57 -10.22
CA VAL A 33 -9.56 6.14 -10.58
C VAL A 33 -10.53 6.53 -9.48
N ASP A 34 -10.37 6.02 -8.26
CA ASP A 34 -11.33 6.28 -7.18
C ASP A 34 -11.33 7.75 -6.76
N GLY A 35 -10.14 8.34 -6.61
CA GLY A 35 -9.99 9.76 -6.30
C GLY A 35 -10.67 10.66 -7.34
N THR A 36 -10.53 10.36 -8.63
CA THR A 36 -11.19 11.15 -9.69
C THR A 36 -12.69 10.89 -9.72
N HIS A 37 -13.13 9.64 -9.59
CA HIS A 37 -14.55 9.26 -9.58
C HIS A 37 -15.31 9.95 -8.45
N LEU A 38 -14.74 9.98 -7.24
CA LEU A 38 -15.33 10.66 -6.08
C LEU A 38 -15.38 12.17 -6.30
N LYS A 39 -14.33 12.76 -6.89
CA LYS A 39 -14.30 14.18 -7.22
C LYS A 39 -15.39 14.56 -8.22
N VAL A 40 -15.58 13.77 -9.28
CA VAL A 40 -16.61 13.98 -10.30
C VAL A 40 -18.02 13.90 -9.70
N LYS A 41 -18.23 13.06 -8.68
CA LYS A 41 -19.49 12.97 -7.93
C LYS A 41 -19.73 14.11 -6.93
N GLY A 42 -18.79 15.05 -6.78
CA GLY A 42 -18.87 16.14 -5.80
C GLY A 42 -18.41 15.76 -4.38
N ASN A 43 -17.93 14.54 -4.18
CA ASN A 43 -17.45 14.02 -2.89
C ASN A 43 -15.97 14.39 -2.71
N ILE A 44 -15.70 15.69 -2.51
CA ILE A 44 -14.33 16.24 -2.50
C ILE A 44 -13.51 15.73 -1.31
N LYS A 45 -14.13 15.56 -0.13
CA LYS A 45 -13.43 15.07 1.07
C LYS A 45 -12.97 13.63 0.90
N GLU A 46 -13.85 12.79 0.37
CA GLU A 46 -13.63 11.37 0.12
C GLU A 46 -12.61 11.18 -1.01
N SER A 47 -12.67 12.01 -2.06
CA SER A 47 -11.65 12.08 -3.11
C SER A 47 -10.25 12.35 -2.53
N ASN A 48 -10.15 13.34 -1.63
CA ASN A 48 -8.87 13.66 -1.01
C ASN A 48 -8.37 12.52 -0.12
N LEU A 49 -9.27 11.87 0.62
CA LEU A 49 -8.93 10.70 1.42
C LEU A 49 -8.44 9.54 0.55
N ALA A 50 -9.14 9.23 -0.55
CA ALA A 50 -8.73 8.20 -1.50
C ALA A 50 -7.34 8.47 -2.09
N LYS A 51 -7.05 9.73 -2.43
CA LYS A 51 -5.72 10.14 -2.90
C LYS A 51 -4.64 9.97 -1.82
N ILE A 52 -4.93 10.33 -0.57
CA ILE A 52 -3.97 10.13 0.53
C ILE A 52 -3.70 8.63 0.72
N ILE A 53 -4.75 7.79 0.75
CA ILE A 53 -4.61 6.33 0.87
C ILE A 53 -3.80 5.76 -0.30
N GLY A 54 -4.08 6.22 -1.53
CA GLY A 54 -3.32 5.82 -2.71
C GLY A 54 -1.83 6.13 -2.59
N ILE A 55 -1.46 7.34 -2.12
CA ILE A 55 -0.05 7.70 -1.87
C ILE A 55 0.57 6.79 -0.82
N VAL A 56 -0.14 6.50 0.27
CA VAL A 56 0.34 5.60 1.34
C VAL A 56 0.62 4.21 0.78
N TYR A 57 -0.19 3.69 -0.14
CA TYR A 57 0.10 2.40 -0.79
C TYR A 57 1.28 2.47 -1.77
N ILE A 58 1.35 3.52 -2.61
CA ILE A 58 2.41 3.69 -3.60
C ILE A 58 3.79 3.84 -2.94
N VAL A 59 3.88 4.58 -1.84
CA VAL A 59 5.16 4.85 -1.15
C VAL A 59 5.41 3.86 -0.01
N GLY A 60 4.36 3.54 0.75
CA GLY A 60 4.47 2.71 1.95
C GLY A 60 4.82 1.26 1.64
N ALA A 61 4.29 0.67 0.58
CA ALA A 61 4.61 -0.73 0.25
C ALA A 61 6.08 -0.92 -0.17
N PRO A 62 6.67 -0.11 -1.08
CA PRO A 62 8.11 -0.17 -1.36
C PRO A 62 8.98 0.11 -0.14
N LEU A 63 8.61 1.13 0.67
CA LEU A 63 9.36 1.48 1.88
C LEU A 63 9.37 0.32 2.88
N PHE A 64 8.21 -0.30 3.13
CA PHE A 64 8.08 -1.45 4.01
C PHE A 64 8.88 -2.66 3.50
N TYR A 65 8.84 -2.93 2.20
CA TYR A 65 9.62 -4.01 1.59
C TYR A 65 11.13 -3.83 1.83
N ILE A 66 11.66 -2.64 1.58
CA ILE A 66 13.07 -2.32 1.81
C ILE A 66 13.42 -2.47 3.29
N LEU A 67 12.61 -1.91 4.20
CA LEU A 67 12.84 -2.01 5.65
C LEU A 67 12.83 -3.47 6.12
N SER A 68 11.89 -4.28 5.62
CA SER A 68 11.80 -5.71 5.98
C SER A 68 13.00 -6.54 5.50
N ARG A 69 13.72 -6.08 4.47
CA ARG A 69 14.93 -6.74 3.96
C ARG A 69 16.18 -6.36 4.76
N ILE A 70 16.21 -5.16 5.34
CA ILE A 70 17.34 -4.63 6.11
C ILE A 70 17.33 -5.13 7.55
N LEU A 71 16.15 -5.23 8.17
CA LEU A 71 15.93 -5.70 9.55
C LEU A 71 15.95 -7.22 9.65
#